data_AF-Q39387-F1
#
_entry.id   AF-Q39387-F1
#
_cell.length_a   1.000
_cell.length_b   1.000
_cell.length_c   1.000
_cell.angle_alpha   90.00
_cell.angle_beta   90.00
_cell.angle_gamma   90.00
#
_symmetry.space_group_name_H-M   'P 1'
#
loop_
_entity.id
_entity.type
_entity.pdbx_description
1 polymer ?
#
loop_
_entity_poly.entity_id
_entity_poly.type
_entity_poly.pdbx_seq_one_letter_code
_entity_poly.pdbx_strand_id
1 'polypeptide(L)'
;FAGPDQAYVVHDNTIRMGDCASTYEDNRYWTMWKLPMFGCTDGSQVLTEIAACTKAFPDAYVRLVCFDANRQVQISGFLVHRPGSATDYRLPADRQV
;
A
#
# COMPACT_ATOMS: atom_id res chain seq x y z
N PHE A 1 -4.35 -2.36 -1.46
CA PHE A 1 -5.03 -1.14 -0.96
C PHE A 1 -5.38 -1.36 0.50
N ALA A 2 -5.60 -0.30 1.26
CA ALA A 2 -5.99 -0.38 2.66
C ALA A 2 -6.91 0.79 3.03
N GLY A 3 -7.80 0.57 4.00
CA GLY A 3 -8.55 1.66 4.62
C GLY A 3 -7.63 2.62 5.38
N PRO A 4 -8.09 3.84 5.73
CA PRO A 4 -7.28 4.81 6.46
C PRO A 4 -6.78 4.29 7.82
N ASP A 5 -7.58 3.44 8.48
CA ASP A 5 -7.27 2.77 9.75
C ASP A 5 -6.15 1.72 9.64
N GLN A 6 -5.92 1.18 8.44
CA GLN A 6 -4.93 0.14 8.16
C GLN A 6 -3.78 0.62 7.26
N ALA A 7 -3.70 1.92 6.98
CA ALA A 7 -2.72 2.48 6.05
C ALA A 7 -1.30 2.56 6.65
N TYR A 8 -1.19 2.71 7.96
CA TYR A 8 0.08 2.86 8.66
C TYR A 8 0.30 1.73 9.65
N VAL A 9 1.58 1.48 9.92
CA VAL A 9 2.04 0.51 10.91
C VAL A 9 1.51 0.86 12.29
N VAL A 10 1.02 -0.15 13.01
CA VAL A 10 0.61 -0.07 14.42
C VAL A 10 1.11 -1.31 15.17
N HIS A 11 0.86 -1.36 16.48
CA HIS A 11 1.31 -2.45 17.36
C HIS A 11 0.16 -3.05 18.19
N ASP A 12 -1.08 -2.94 17.73
CA ASP A 12 -2.25 -3.33 18.51
C ASP A 12 -2.23 -4.82 18.91
N ASN A 13 -1.68 -5.69 18.06
CA ASN A 13 -1.60 -7.13 18.35
C ASN A 13 -0.45 -7.51 19.29
N THR A 14 0.51 -6.62 19.58
CA THR A 14 1.62 -6.94 20.49
C THR A 14 1.17 -7.13 21.93
N ILE A 15 -0.02 -6.65 22.30
CA ILE A 15 -0.64 -6.94 23.61
C ILE A 15 -0.83 -8.45 23.86
N ARG A 16 -0.91 -9.25 22.80
CA ARG A 16 -1.05 -10.71 22.85
C ARG A 16 0.31 -11.42 22.84
N MET A 17 1.40 -10.68 22.71
CA MET A 17 2.76 -11.19 22.58
C MET A 17 3.53 -11.01 23.89
N GLY A 18 4.40 -11.97 24.21
CA GLY A 18 5.44 -11.78 25.22
C GLY A 18 6.65 -11.05 24.61
N ASP A 19 7.86 -11.44 25.02
CA ASP A 19 9.13 -10.87 24.51
C ASP A 19 9.49 -11.28 23.07
N CYS A 20 8.49 -11.57 22.23
CA CYS A 20 8.64 -12.04 20.86
C CYS A 20 8.21 -11.03 19.77
N ALA A 21 7.90 -9.78 20.14
CA ALA A 21 7.43 -8.75 19.20
C ALA A 21 8.54 -8.12 18.32
N SER A 22 9.80 -8.57 18.42
CA SER A 22 10.91 -8.02 17.64
C SER A 22 10.61 -8.08 16.13
N THR A 23 10.64 -6.93 15.45
CA THR A 23 10.33 -6.77 14.01
C THR A 23 8.89 -7.13 13.59
N TYR A 24 7.99 -7.35 14.56
CA TYR A 24 6.57 -7.50 14.31
C TYR A 24 5.90 -6.13 14.28
N GLU A 25 5.11 -5.91 13.24
CA GLU A 25 4.42 -4.66 12.96
C GLU A 25 3.10 -5.02 12.26
N ASP A 26 1.99 -4.49 12.78
CA ASP A 26 0.67 -4.61 12.16
C ASP A 26 0.61 -3.75 10.88
N ASN A 27 -0.39 -4.00 10.04
CA ASN A 27 -0.68 -3.20 8.82
C ASN A 27 0.42 -3.13 7.75
N ARG A 28 1.52 -3.89 7.88
CA ARG A 28 2.50 -4.08 6.79
C ARG A 28 1.85 -4.68 5.55
N TYR A 29 1.00 -5.69 5.75
CA TYR A 29 0.22 -6.33 4.71
C TYR A 29 -1.05 -5.54 4.41
N TRP A 30 -1.29 -5.33 3.12
CA TRP A 30 -2.49 -4.66 2.61
C TRP A 30 -3.28 -5.63 1.72
N THR A 31 -4.56 -5.35 1.54
CA THR A 31 -5.43 -6.16 0.68
C THR A 31 -4.98 -6.10 -0.78
N MET A 32 -4.88 -7.27 -1.41
CA MET A 32 -4.51 -7.40 -2.82
C MET A 32 -5.67 -6.97 -3.72
N TRP A 33 -5.39 -6.16 -4.74
CA TRP A 33 -6.33 -5.90 -5.83
C TRP A 33 -6.13 -6.95 -6.91
N LYS A 34 -7.16 -7.75 -7.17
CA LYS A 34 -7.10 -8.88 -8.11
C LYS A 34 -5.89 -9.79 -7.84
N LEU A 35 -5.02 -9.99 -8.82
CA LEU A 35 -3.81 -10.81 -8.77
C LEU A 35 -2.63 -10.03 -9.38
N PRO A 36 -1.37 -10.41 -9.09
CA PRO A 36 -0.23 -9.88 -9.81
C PRO A 36 -0.40 -10.07 -11.32
N MET A 37 -0.11 -9.04 -12.10
CA MET A 37 -0.27 -9.04 -13.56
C MET A 37 0.87 -9.81 -14.24
N PHE A 38 0.91 -11.13 -14.07
CA PHE A 38 1.94 -11.99 -14.66
C PHE A 38 1.99 -11.85 -16.19
N GLY A 39 3.18 -11.64 -16.74
CA GLY A 39 3.38 -11.49 -18.19
C GLY A 39 2.93 -10.15 -18.77
N CYS A 40 2.52 -9.18 -17.93
CA CYS A 40 2.16 -7.85 -18.43
C CYS A 40 3.40 -7.10 -18.94
N THR A 41 3.35 -6.70 -20.22
CA THR A 41 4.40 -5.93 -20.89
C THR A 41 3.95 -4.52 -21.27
N ASP A 42 2.66 -4.22 -21.11
CA ASP A 42 2.04 -2.94 -21.47
C ASP A 42 1.66 -2.15 -20.22
N GLY A 43 2.34 -1.01 -20.02
CA GLY A 43 2.08 -0.12 -18.89
C GLY A 43 0.68 0.49 -18.89
N SER A 44 0.00 0.56 -20.04
CA SER A 44 -1.37 1.10 -20.12
C SER A 44 -2.38 0.22 -19.36
N GLN A 45 -2.15 -1.10 -19.32
CA GLN A 45 -2.98 -2.04 -18.56
C GLN A 45 -2.83 -1.80 -17.05
N VAL A 46 -1.61 -1.52 -16.59
CA VAL A 46 -1.35 -1.18 -15.18
C VAL A 46 -2.08 0.10 -14.79
N LEU A 47 -2.02 1.14 -15.62
CA LEU A 47 -2.74 2.39 -15.37
C LEU A 47 -4.26 2.18 -15.34
N THR A 48 -4.78 1.32 -16.21
CA THR A 48 -6.20 0.95 -16.24
C THR A 48 -6.62 0.27 -14.93
N GLU A 49 -5.80 -0.64 -14.41
CA GLU A 49 -6.07 -1.32 -13.14
C GLU A 49 -5.96 -0.38 -11.93
N ILE A 50 -5.02 0.57 -11.96
CA ILE A 50 -4.94 1.62 -10.92
C ILE A 50 -6.24 2.42 -10.91
N ALA A 51 -6.72 2.88 -12.07
CA ALA A 51 -7.98 3.63 -12.16
C ALA A 51 -9.20 2.78 -11.75
N ALA A 52 -9.22 1.49 -12.07
CA ALA A 52 -10.28 0.58 -11.66
C ALA A 52 -10.29 0.37 -10.14
N CYS A 53 -9.11 0.20 -9.52
CA CYS A 53 -8.95 0.03 -8.08
C CYS A 53 -9.37 1.28 -7.31
N THR A 54 -8.92 2.48 -7.73
CA THR A 54 -9.31 3.75 -7.08
C THR A 54 -10.78 4.06 -7.26
N LYS A 55 -11.38 3.71 -8.39
CA LYS A 55 -12.83 3.86 -8.60
C LYS A 55 -13.65 2.93 -7.70
N ALA A 56 -13.19 1.70 -7.48
CA ALA A 56 -13.86 0.74 -6.61
C ALA A 56 -13.70 1.11 -5.12
N PHE A 57 -12.56 1.68 -4.75
CA PHE A 57 -12.23 2.05 -3.36
C PHE A 57 -11.71 3.50 -3.29
N PRO A 58 -12.61 4.50 -3.45
CA PRO A 58 -12.22 5.91 -3.47
C PRO A 58 -11.72 6.44 -2.11
N ASP A 59 -12.08 5.80 -1.02
CA ASP A 59 -11.67 6.18 0.33
C ASP A 59 -10.47 5.35 0.86
N ALA A 60 -9.82 4.57 0.00
CA ALA A 60 -8.68 3.73 0.37
C ALA A 60 -7.35 4.31 -0.10
N TYR A 61 -6.29 4.00 0.64
CA TYR A 61 -4.92 4.14 0.16
C TYR A 61 -4.60 3.05 -0.86
N VAL A 62 -4.03 3.43 -2.00
CA VAL A 62 -3.59 2.49 -3.04
C VAL A 62 -2.11 2.68 -3.33
N ARG A 63 -1.35 1.59 -3.25
CA ARG A 63 0.06 1.53 -3.62
C ARG A 63 0.26 0.55 -4.76
N LEU A 64 1.11 0.91 -5.71
CA LEU A 64 1.61 0.02 -6.74
C LEU A 64 2.85 -0.68 -6.20
N VAL A 65 2.97 -1.98 -6.47
CA VAL A 65 4.14 -2.78 -6.09
C VAL A 65 4.55 -3.69 -7.25
N CYS A 66 5.85 -3.96 -7.36
CA CYS A 66 6.42 -4.83 -8.39
C CYS A 66 7.27 -5.93 -7.73
N PHE A 67 7.19 -7.14 -8.26
CA PHE A 67 7.88 -8.32 -7.75
C PHE A 67 8.87 -8.87 -8.76
N ASP A 68 10.02 -9.32 -8.29
CA ASP A 68 10.97 -10.12 -9.05
C ASP A 68 10.77 -11.59 -8.69
N ALA A 69 10.40 -12.41 -9.68
CA ALA A 69 10.13 -13.83 -9.49
C ALA A 69 11.39 -14.68 -9.25
N ASN A 70 12.55 -14.24 -9.75
CA ASN A 70 13.82 -14.95 -9.56
C ASN A 70 14.36 -14.72 -8.15
N ARG A 71 14.31 -13.46 -7.69
CA ARG A 71 14.73 -13.08 -6.34
C ARG A 71 13.66 -13.33 -5.27
N GLN A 72 12.42 -13.62 -5.70
CA GLN A 72 11.26 -13.83 -4.85
C GLN A 72 11.00 -12.69 -3.86
N VAL A 73 11.11 -11.44 -4.33
CA VAL A 73 10.99 -10.26 -3.47
C VAL A 73 10.28 -9.12 -4.17
N GLN A 74 9.65 -8.24 -3.39
CA GLN A 74 9.20 -6.95 -3.89
C GLN A 74 10.42 -6.07 -4.21
N ILE A 75 10.52 -5.58 -5.45
CA ILE A 75 11.67 -4.78 -5.93
C ILE A 75 11.36 -3.30 -6.07
N SER A 76 10.08 -2.93 -6.16
CA SER A 76 9.66 -1.53 -6.25
C SER A 76 8.28 -1.36 -5.63
N GLY A 77 8.00 -0.17 -5.13
CA GLY A 77 6.67 0.18 -4.67
C GLY A 77 6.55 1.65 -4.26
N PHE A 78 5.40 2.24 -4.57
CA PHE A 78 5.09 3.62 -4.20
C PHE A 78 3.58 3.83 -4.14
N LEU A 79 3.17 4.88 -3.44
CA LEU A 79 1.77 5.26 -3.30
C LEU A 79 1.27 5.95 -4.57
N VAL A 80 0.11 5.51 -5.08
CA VAL A 80 -0.52 6.08 -6.28
C VAL A 80 -1.81 6.83 -5.99
N HIS A 81 -2.42 6.59 -4.83
CA HIS A 81 -3.65 7.23 -4.40
C HIS A 81 -3.70 7.43 -2.89
N ARG A 82 -4.15 8.61 -2.47
CA ARG A 82 -4.54 8.95 -1.10
C ARG A 82 -6.03 9.28 -1.11
N PRO A 83 -6.80 8.86 -0.10
CA PRO A 83 -8.20 9.24 0.01
C PRO A 83 -8.36 10.75 0.16
N GLY A 84 -9.44 11.31 -0.42
CA GLY A 84 -9.68 12.76 -0.39
C GLY A 84 -9.88 13.33 1.02
N SER A 85 -10.28 12.49 1.98
CA SER A 85 -10.45 12.83 3.39
C SER A 85 -9.17 12.78 4.22
N ALA A 86 -8.03 12.37 3.65
CA ALA A 86 -6.77 12.26 4.36
C ALA A 86 -6.20 13.64 4.78
N THR A 87 -5.94 13.80 6.06
CA THR A 87 -5.35 15.01 6.69
C THR A 87 -3.97 14.77 7.30
N ASP A 88 -3.44 13.55 7.12
CA ASP A 88 -2.21 13.02 7.71
C ASP A 88 -0.95 13.33 6.88
N TYR A 89 -1.06 14.15 5.83
CA TYR A 89 0.05 14.53 4.97
C TYR A 89 0.09 16.03 4.67
N ARG A 90 1.27 16.49 4.26
CA ARG A 90 1.51 17.86 3.76
C ARG A 90 1.91 17.85 2.30
N LEU A 91 1.51 18.90 1.59
CA LEU A 91 1.98 19.14 0.23
C LEU A 91 3.49 19.37 0.23
N PRO A 92 4.22 19.03 -0.86
CA PRO A 92 5.67 19.17 -0.90
C PRO A 92 6.20 20.54 -0.50
N ALA A 93 5.49 21.61 -0.87
CA ALA A 93 5.85 22.99 -0.52
C ALA A 93 5.74 23.29 0.98
N ASP A 94 4.86 22.59 1.70
CA ASP A 94 4.52 22.85 3.10
C ASP A 94 5.27 21.93 4.08
N ARG A 95 6.31 21.21 3.63
CA ARG A 95 7.03 20.22 4.45
C ARG A 95 8.13 20.81 5.33
N GLN A 96 8.54 22.04 5.05
CA GLN A 96 9.56 22.76 5.80
C GLN A 96 9.01 24.14 6.13
N VAL A 97 9.17 24.54 7.39
CA VAL A 97 8.82 25.87 7.92
C VAL A 97 10.09 26.58 8.36
#